data_AF-A0A954AYY0-F1
#
_entry.id   AF-A0A954AYY0-F1
#
_cell.length_a   1.000
_cell.length_b   1.000
_cell.length_c   1.000
_cell.angle_alpha   90.00
_cell.angle_beta   90.00
_cell.angle_gamma   90.00
#
_symmetry.space_group_name_H-M   'P 1'
#
loop_
_entity.id
_entity.type
_entity.pdbx_description
1 polymer ?
#
loop_
_entity_poly.entity_id
_entity_poly.type
_entity_poly.pdbx_seq_one_letter_code
_entity_poly.pdbx_strand_id
1 'polypeptide(L)'
;VLDQITWQMQRSGLLTATARLVAQGETVGTTTSAGTPAALELKRFGHFNGSITRNGSALGNVVSADITYANNLDRIETIRSDGRIDGADPSIAALTGSIEVRFADSTLVTQAINGDPCELEFAYVLPSGESFTFTLHAVYLPRPRIE
;
A
#
# COMPACT_ATOMS: atom_id res chain seq x y z
N VAL A 1 -10.09 -2.95 -13.53
CA VAL A 1 -8.66 -3.15 -13.19
C VAL A 1 -8.29 -2.29 -11.99
N LEU A 2 -7.39 -2.77 -11.13
CA LEU A 2 -6.90 -2.02 -9.96
C LEU A 2 -5.78 -1.06 -10.40
N ASP A 3 -5.96 0.21 -10.11
CA ASP A 3 -4.97 1.25 -10.41
C ASP A 3 -4.04 1.49 -9.24
N GLN A 4 -4.58 1.66 -8.04
CA GLN A 4 -3.80 2.02 -6.87
C GLN A 4 -4.33 1.33 -5.62
N ILE A 5 -3.43 0.93 -4.73
CA ILE A 5 -3.76 0.61 -3.34
C ILE A 5 -2.93 1.48 -2.42
N THR A 6 -3.58 2.01 -1.38
CA THR A 6 -2.91 2.78 -0.33
C THR A 6 -3.46 2.41 1.03
N TRP A 7 -2.59 2.38 2.04
CA TRP A 7 -2.97 2.24 3.44
C TRP A 7 -1.96 2.94 4.33
N GLN A 8 -2.38 3.20 5.56
CA GLN A 8 -1.56 3.82 6.58
C GLN A 8 -1.35 2.85 7.75
N MET A 9 -0.15 2.87 8.33
CA MET A 9 0.17 2.35 9.64
C MET A 9 0.32 3.52 10.60
N GLN A 10 -0.33 3.43 11.75
CA GLN A 10 -0.33 4.46 12.80
C GLN A 10 -0.53 3.78 14.15
N ARG A 11 -0.42 4.51 15.25
CA ARG A 11 -0.54 3.92 16.59
C ARG A 11 -1.94 3.37 16.92
N SER A 12 -3.00 3.97 16.38
CA SER A 12 -4.38 3.65 16.74
C SER A 12 -5.36 4.00 15.62
N GLY A 13 -6.62 3.63 15.76
CA GLY A 13 -7.66 3.90 14.78
C GLY A 13 -7.98 2.70 13.91
N LEU A 14 -8.75 2.94 12.85
CA LEU A 14 -9.25 1.88 11.98
C LEU A 14 -8.32 1.65 10.79
N LEU A 15 -7.62 0.52 10.80
CA LEU A 15 -6.82 0.12 9.65
C LEU A 15 -7.73 -0.08 8.44
N THR A 16 -7.46 0.74 7.42
CA THR A 16 -8.23 0.82 6.19
C THR A 16 -7.26 0.94 5.02
N ALA A 17 -7.50 0.13 3.99
CA ALA A 17 -6.84 0.29 2.70
C ALA A 17 -7.85 0.91 1.72
N THR A 18 -7.38 1.82 0.87
CA THR A 18 -8.16 2.38 -0.23
C THR A 18 -7.66 1.80 -1.54
N ALA A 19 -8.56 1.16 -2.28
CA ALA A 19 -8.31 0.66 -3.63
C ALA A 19 -8.98 1.59 -4.66
N ARG A 20 -8.21 2.07 -5.64
CA ARG A 20 -8.72 2.81 -6.79
C ARG A 20 -8.82 1.88 -7.98
N LEU A 21 -9.97 1.86 -8.66
CA LEU A 21 -10.22 1.00 -9.80
C LEU A 21 -10.60 1.82 -11.04
N VAL A 22 -10.25 1.27 -12.20
CA VAL A 22 -10.72 1.73 -13.52
C VAL A 22 -11.58 0.64 -14.13
N ALA A 23 -12.75 1.02 -14.63
CA ALA A 23 -13.68 0.12 -15.32
C ALA A 23 -14.23 0.82 -16.56
N GLN A 24 -14.69 0.02 -17.52
CA GLN A 24 -15.28 0.49 -18.76
C GLN A 24 -16.77 0.13 -18.78
N GLY A 25 -17.61 1.15 -18.64
CA GLY A 25 -19.06 0.99 -18.62
C GLY A 25 -19.57 0.19 -17.41
N GLU A 26 -20.89 0.12 -17.32
CA GLU A 26 -21.61 -0.66 -16.31
C GLU A 26 -22.77 -1.34 -17.02
N THR A 27 -22.98 -2.63 -16.75
CA THR A 27 -24.19 -3.35 -17.18
C THR A 27 -24.93 -3.77 -15.92
N VAL A 28 -26.09 -3.15 -15.69
CA VAL A 28 -26.94 -3.48 -14.55
C VAL A 28 -27.60 -4.83 -14.82
N GLY A 29 -27.36 -5.81 -13.95
CA GLY A 29 -28.03 -7.10 -14.02
C GLY A 29 -29.54 -6.95 -13.81
N THR A 30 -30.35 -7.65 -14.62
CA THR A 30 -31.82 -7.64 -14.49
C THR A 30 -32.34 -8.66 -13.45
N THR A 31 -31.47 -9.54 -12.98
CA THR A 31 -31.72 -10.50 -11.92
C THR A 31 -30.64 -10.37 -10.84
N THR A 32 -30.99 -10.62 -9.58
CA THR A 32 -29.99 -10.68 -8.51
C THR A 32 -28.93 -11.73 -8.83
N SER A 33 -27.66 -11.30 -8.86
CA SER A 33 -26.50 -12.22 -8.88
C SER A 33 -26.04 -12.58 -7.46
N ALA A 34 -26.61 -11.92 -6.44
CA ALA A 34 -26.37 -12.25 -5.06
C ALA A 34 -27.26 -13.44 -4.66
N GLY A 35 -26.65 -14.49 -4.11
CA GLY A 35 -27.38 -15.50 -3.36
C GLY A 35 -27.91 -14.95 -2.03
N THR A 36 -28.41 -15.82 -1.15
CA THR A 36 -28.78 -15.44 0.22
C THR A 36 -27.58 -14.81 0.92
N PRO A 37 -27.65 -13.55 1.40
CA PRO A 37 -26.54 -12.93 2.13
C PRO A 37 -26.20 -13.77 3.36
N ALA A 38 -24.95 -14.22 3.44
CA ALA A 38 -24.41 -14.82 4.64
C ALA A 38 -23.71 -13.74 5.49
N ALA A 39 -23.76 -13.90 6.81
CA ALA A 39 -22.92 -13.08 7.68
C ALA A 39 -21.44 -13.37 7.37
N LEU A 40 -20.68 -12.33 7.05
CA LEU A 40 -19.24 -12.44 6.87
C LEU A 40 -18.56 -12.15 8.20
N GLU A 41 -17.97 -13.18 8.82
CA GLU A 41 -17.12 -13.00 9.99
C GLU A 41 -15.80 -12.35 9.56
N LEU A 42 -15.70 -11.03 9.76
CA LEU A 42 -14.52 -10.26 9.40
C LEU A 42 -13.43 -10.41 10.47
N LYS A 43 -12.33 -11.08 10.11
CA LYS A 43 -11.07 -10.99 10.84
C LYS A 43 -10.25 -9.83 10.30
N ARG A 44 -10.17 -8.74 11.07
CA ARG A 44 -9.46 -7.52 10.66
C ARG A 44 -8.14 -7.41 11.39
N PHE A 45 -7.08 -7.09 10.65
CA PHE A 45 -5.88 -6.56 11.26
C PHE A 45 -6.19 -5.18 11.88
N GLY A 46 -5.78 -5.00 13.12
CA GLY A 46 -5.67 -3.68 13.75
C GLY A 46 -4.24 -3.17 13.69
N HIS A 47 -4.04 -1.86 13.79
CA HIS A 47 -2.71 -1.26 13.76
C HIS A 47 -1.73 -1.82 14.81
N PHE A 48 -2.22 -2.22 15.99
CA PHE A 48 -1.42 -2.82 17.06
C PHE A 48 -0.80 -4.18 16.71
N ASN A 49 -1.29 -4.83 15.65
CA ASN A 49 -0.74 -6.09 15.13
C ASN A 49 0.41 -5.85 14.15
N GLY A 50 0.69 -4.59 13.84
CA GLY A 50 1.65 -4.17 12.83
C GLY A 50 3.10 -4.23 13.33
N SER A 51 4.01 -4.59 12.45
CA SER A 51 5.45 -4.49 12.66
C SER A 51 6.13 -4.01 11.36
N ILE A 52 7.26 -3.31 11.53
CA ILE A 52 8.04 -2.78 10.42
C ILE A 52 9.49 -3.15 10.62
N THR A 53 10.08 -3.85 9.66
CA THR A 53 11.50 -4.23 9.70
C THR A 53 12.28 -3.62 8.53
N ARG A 54 13.56 -3.39 8.77
CA ARG A 54 14.59 -3.01 7.82
C ARG A 54 15.63 -4.11 7.76
N ASN A 55 15.83 -4.72 6.61
CA ASN A 55 16.80 -5.81 6.44
C ASN A 55 16.66 -6.90 7.53
N GLY A 56 15.41 -7.27 7.85
CA GLY A 56 15.07 -8.25 8.89
C GLY A 56 15.20 -7.78 10.35
N SER A 57 15.67 -6.55 10.61
CA SER A 57 15.75 -5.96 11.96
C SER A 57 14.65 -4.93 12.17
N ALA A 58 14.10 -4.79 13.38
CA ALA A 58 13.06 -3.79 13.63
C ALA A 58 13.52 -2.37 13.24
N LEU A 59 12.68 -1.63 12.49
CA LEU A 59 12.99 -0.29 11.96
C LEU A 59 13.06 0.81 13.07
N GLY A 60 12.95 0.43 14.34
CA GLY A 60 13.01 1.32 15.50
C GLY A 60 11.64 1.90 15.87
N ASN A 61 11.63 3.11 16.42
CA ASN A 61 10.43 3.78 16.92
C ASN A 61 9.66 4.44 15.77
N VAL A 62 8.90 3.66 15.01
CA VAL A 62 8.03 4.16 13.95
C VAL A 62 6.75 4.74 14.54
N VAL A 63 6.44 5.98 14.17
CA VAL A 63 5.22 6.70 14.58
C VAL A 63 4.09 6.43 13.60
N SER A 64 4.40 6.54 12.31
CA SER A 64 3.47 6.34 11.21
C SER A 64 4.21 5.87 9.95
N ALA A 65 3.47 5.18 9.07
CA ALA A 65 3.93 4.88 7.72
C ALA A 65 2.75 4.96 6.75
N ASP A 66 2.96 5.58 5.60
CA ASP A 66 2.00 5.64 4.51
C ASP A 66 2.58 4.88 3.33
N ILE A 67 1.77 3.98 2.76
CA ILE A 67 2.18 3.15 1.62
C ILE A 67 1.23 3.43 0.46
N THR A 68 1.78 3.62 -0.73
CA THR A 68 1.04 3.73 -1.99
C THR A 68 1.71 2.90 -3.05
N TYR A 69 1.02 1.87 -3.54
CA TYR A 69 1.39 1.17 -4.76
C TYR A 69 0.45 1.61 -5.87
N ALA A 70 1.00 2.18 -6.94
CA ALA A 70 0.25 2.65 -8.10
C ALA A 70 0.76 1.97 -9.37
N ASN A 71 -0.15 1.38 -10.15
CA ASN A 71 0.12 0.88 -11.50
C ASN A 71 0.16 2.02 -12.54
N ASN A 72 -0.28 3.23 -12.15
CA ASN A 72 -0.33 4.42 -12.99
C ASN A 72 -1.05 4.13 -14.31
N LEU A 73 -2.28 3.60 -14.24
CA LEU A 73 -3.00 3.17 -15.44
C LEU A 73 -3.26 4.35 -16.37
N ASP A 74 -2.88 4.20 -17.64
CA ASP A 74 -3.23 5.12 -18.71
C ASP A 74 -4.59 4.75 -19.29
N ARG A 75 -5.51 5.71 -19.35
CA ARG A 75 -6.86 5.49 -19.86
C ARG A 75 -6.89 5.86 -21.33
N ILE A 76 -7.24 4.89 -22.17
CA ILE A 76 -7.25 5.10 -23.62
C ILE A 76 -8.60 5.73 -24.02
N GLU A 77 -8.67 7.06 -24.08
CA GLU A 77 -9.90 7.81 -24.33
C GLU A 77 -10.08 8.14 -25.83
N THR A 78 -10.31 7.12 -26.66
CA THR A 78 -10.59 7.31 -28.10
C THR A 78 -11.97 7.92 -28.36
N ILE A 79 -12.12 8.66 -29.47
CA ILE A 79 -13.44 9.14 -29.92
C ILE A 79 -14.31 7.95 -30.32
N ARG A 80 -15.35 7.70 -29.52
CA ARG A 80 -16.36 6.67 -29.77
C ARG A 80 -17.75 7.24 -29.55
N SER A 81 -18.72 6.75 -30.31
CA SER A 81 -20.13 7.17 -30.18
C SER A 81 -20.76 6.80 -28.83
N ASP A 82 -20.17 5.84 -28.11
CA ASP A 82 -20.61 5.39 -26.79
C ASP A 82 -19.92 6.11 -25.62
N GLY A 83 -18.95 6.98 -25.89
CA GLY A 83 -18.22 7.76 -24.86
C GLY A 83 -17.36 6.93 -23.90
N ARG A 84 -17.06 5.67 -24.21
CA ARG A 84 -16.29 4.76 -23.33
C ARG A 84 -14.79 4.85 -23.61
N ILE A 85 -13.98 4.60 -22.58
CA ILE A 85 -12.54 4.33 -22.74
C ILE A 85 -12.35 3.04 -23.54
N ASP A 86 -11.33 2.93 -24.38
CA ASP A 86 -11.05 1.71 -25.15
C ASP A 86 -10.31 0.66 -24.32
N GLY A 87 -9.55 1.13 -23.32
CA GLY A 87 -8.76 0.30 -22.43
C GLY A 87 -8.16 1.09 -21.28
N ALA A 88 -7.48 0.37 -20.39
CA ALA A 88 -6.70 0.93 -19.30
C ALA A 88 -5.40 0.14 -19.18
N ASP A 89 -4.31 0.72 -19.69
CA ASP A 89 -3.01 0.06 -19.79
C ASP A 89 -2.12 0.41 -18.60
N PRO A 90 -1.49 -0.58 -17.92
CA PRO A 90 -0.51 -0.29 -16.89
C PRO A 90 0.70 0.45 -17.44
N SER A 91 1.15 1.46 -16.71
CA SER A 91 2.40 2.16 -16.97
C SER A 91 3.48 1.67 -15.99
N ILE A 92 4.52 2.47 -15.77
CA ILE A 92 5.55 2.20 -14.77
C ILE A 92 4.89 2.21 -13.40
N ALA A 93 4.82 1.04 -12.78
CA ALA A 93 4.36 0.92 -11.42
C ALA A 93 5.33 1.63 -10.46
N ALA A 94 4.78 2.35 -9.49
CA ALA A 94 5.53 3.06 -8.48
C ALA A 94 5.05 2.65 -7.09
N LEU A 95 6.01 2.40 -6.22
CA LEU A 95 5.79 2.21 -4.80
C LEU A 95 6.39 3.40 -4.06
N THR A 96 5.53 4.23 -3.49
CA THR A 96 5.91 5.45 -2.80
C THR A 96 5.27 5.48 -1.43
N GLY A 97 5.77 6.38 -0.57
CA GLY A 97 5.31 6.48 0.79
C GLY A 97 6.18 7.37 1.64
N SER A 98 5.81 7.44 2.91
CA SER A 98 6.56 8.13 3.96
C SER A 98 6.56 7.29 5.21
N ILE A 99 7.66 7.36 5.98
CA ILE A 99 7.75 6.74 7.30
C ILE A 99 8.24 7.80 8.26
N GLU A 100 7.50 8.03 9.33
CA GLU A 100 7.90 8.90 10.42
C GLU A 100 8.56 8.06 11.50
N VAL A 101 9.86 8.27 11.70
CA VAL A 101 10.67 7.52 12.66
C VAL A 101 11.30 8.46 13.66
N ARG A 102 11.19 8.14 14.94
CA ARG A 102 12.02 8.76 15.97
C ARG A 102 13.36 8.04 16.01
N PHE A 103 14.43 8.72 15.59
CA PHE A 103 15.76 8.13 15.57
C PHE A 103 16.20 7.68 16.96
N ALA A 104 16.58 6.42 17.05
CA ALA A 104 17.30 5.84 18.19
C ALA A 104 18.82 5.94 18.01
N ASP A 105 19.27 5.96 16.76
CA ASP A 105 20.68 6.01 16.35
C ASP A 105 20.83 6.66 14.95
N SER A 106 22.07 6.70 14.43
CA SER A 106 22.40 7.32 13.14
C SER A 106 22.25 6.40 11.93
N THR A 107 21.80 5.14 12.08
CA THR A 107 21.85 4.13 11.02
C THR A 107 21.07 4.55 9.78
N LEU A 108 19.86 5.08 9.95
CA LEU A 108 19.02 5.54 8.84
C LEU A 108 19.63 6.75 8.12
N VAL A 109 20.26 7.66 8.88
CA VAL A 109 20.96 8.83 8.35
C VAL A 109 22.18 8.39 7.53
N THR A 110 23.02 7.51 8.09
CA THR A 110 24.20 6.96 7.42
C THR A 110 23.82 6.22 6.14
N GLN A 111 22.78 5.38 6.19
CA GLN A 111 22.30 4.65 5.02
C GLN A 111 21.80 5.61 3.92
N ALA A 112 21.01 6.63 4.28
CA ALA A 112 20.52 7.64 3.34
C ALA A 112 21.67 8.41 2.67
N ILE A 113 22.72 8.76 3.42
CA ILE A 113 23.92 9.44 2.89
C ILE A 113 24.66 8.54 1.89
N ASN A 114 24.88 7.28 2.24
CA ASN A 114 25.56 6.32 1.39
C ASN A 114 24.75 6.00 0.12
N GLY A 115 23.43 6.10 0.18
CA GLY A 115 22.54 5.76 -0.94
C GLY A 115 22.33 4.25 -1.11
N ASP A 116 22.64 3.47 -0.07
CA ASP A 116 22.46 2.02 -0.09
C ASP A 116 20.97 1.66 0.02
N PRO A 117 20.45 0.74 -0.81
CA PRO A 117 19.08 0.28 -0.69
C PRO A 117 18.90 -0.53 0.61
N CYS A 118 17.69 -0.50 1.18
CA CYS A 118 17.27 -1.49 2.16
C CYS A 118 15.98 -2.18 1.76
N GLU A 119 15.81 -3.39 2.28
CA GLU A 119 14.50 -4.01 2.33
C GLU A 119 13.69 -3.40 3.46
N LEU A 120 12.44 -3.04 3.18
CA LEU A 120 11.45 -2.71 4.20
C LEU A 120 10.32 -3.73 4.16
N GLU A 121 9.97 -4.28 5.31
CA GLU A 121 8.83 -5.18 5.45
C GLU A 121 7.77 -4.55 6.34
N PHE A 122 6.53 -4.53 5.86
CA PHE A 122 5.36 -4.17 6.64
C PHE A 122 4.54 -5.44 6.88
N ALA A 123 4.43 -5.87 8.13
CA ALA A 123 3.74 -7.09 8.49
C ALA A 123 2.63 -6.84 9.52
N TYR A 124 1.56 -7.64 9.44
CA TYR A 124 0.52 -7.73 10.47
C TYR A 124 0.31 -9.19 10.82
N VAL A 125 0.20 -9.50 12.11
CA VAL A 125 -0.05 -10.88 12.58
C VAL A 125 -1.13 -10.86 13.64
N LEU A 126 -2.21 -11.61 13.43
CA LEU A 126 -3.24 -11.81 14.44
C LEU A 126 -2.80 -12.87 15.46
N PRO A 127 -3.27 -12.82 16.72
CA PRO A 127 -3.01 -13.87 17.71
C PRO A 127 -3.48 -15.27 17.28
N SER A 128 -4.46 -15.34 16.36
CA SER A 128 -4.96 -16.57 15.77
C SER A 128 -4.09 -17.13 14.63
N GLY A 129 -3.02 -16.44 14.24
CA GLY A 129 -1.99 -16.91 13.30
C GLY A 129 -2.12 -16.39 11.88
N GLU A 130 -3.23 -15.73 11.51
CA GLU A 130 -3.35 -15.08 10.21
C GLU A 130 -2.35 -13.93 10.10
N SER A 131 -1.72 -13.81 8.93
CA SER A 131 -0.70 -12.80 8.68
C SER A 131 -0.86 -12.16 7.31
N PHE A 132 -0.39 -10.93 7.21
CA PHE A 132 -0.21 -10.21 5.96
C PHE A 132 1.18 -9.58 5.98
N THR A 133 1.95 -9.80 4.92
CA THR A 133 3.29 -9.24 4.77
C THR A 133 3.39 -8.56 3.42
N PHE A 134 3.93 -7.34 3.43
CA PHE A 134 4.23 -6.56 2.24
C PHE A 134 5.69 -6.12 2.28
N THR A 135 6.48 -6.63 1.34
CA THR A 135 7.94 -6.46 1.30
C THR A 135 8.36 -5.57 0.15
N LEU A 136 9.20 -4.59 0.46
CA LEU A 136 9.80 -3.64 -0.46
C LEU A 136 11.27 -3.96 -0.55
N HIS A 137 11.69 -4.66 -1.61
CA HIS A 137 13.04 -5.21 -1.69
C HIS A 137 14.16 -4.18 -1.84
N ALA A 138 13.86 -2.97 -2.36
CA ALA A 138 14.86 -1.94 -2.60
C ALA A 138 14.29 -0.54 -2.38
N VAL A 139 14.37 -0.08 -1.12
CA VAL A 139 13.98 1.28 -0.71
C VAL A 139 15.21 2.15 -0.58
N TYR A 140 15.17 3.32 -1.23
CA TYR A 140 16.20 4.33 -1.13
C TYR A 140 15.70 5.47 -0.25
N LEU A 141 16.41 5.72 0.85
CA LEU A 141 16.05 6.77 1.79
C LEU A 141 16.46 8.16 1.22
N PRO A 142 15.62 9.20 1.41
CA PRO A 142 15.96 10.54 0.94
C PRO A 142 17.18 11.07 1.67
N ARG A 143 18.11 11.67 0.93
CA ARG A 143 19.31 12.27 1.53
C ARG A 143 18.91 13.42 2.47
N PRO A 144 19.35 13.40 3.73
CA PRO A 144 19.05 14.48 4.67
C PRO A 144 19.69 15.79 4.21
N ARG A 145 19.01 16.91 4.45
CA ARG A 145 19.62 18.23 4.30
C ARG A 145 20.58 18.43 5.47
N ILE A 146 21.86 18.61 5.15
CA ILE A 146 22.88 18.95 6.15
C ILE A 146 22.91 20.48 6.21
N GLU A 147 22.55 21.05 7.36
CA GLU A 147 22.76 22.46 7.68
C GLU A 147 24.12 22.66 8.36
#